data_AF-A0A7C5TFR2-F1
#
_entry.id   AF-A0A7C5TFR2-F1
#
_cell.length_a   1.000
_cell.length_b   1.000
_cell.length_c   1.000
_cell.angle_alpha   90.00
_cell.angle_beta   90.00
_cell.angle_gamma   90.00
#
_symmetry.space_group_name_H-M   'P 1'
#
loop_
_entity.id
_entity.type
_entity.pdbx_description
1 polymer ?
#
loop_
_entity_poly.entity_id
_entity_poly.type
_entity_poly.pdbx_seq_one_letter_code
_entity_poly.pdbx_strand_id
1 'polypeptide(L)'
;TGSTFTISNLGMTEVTFFTPIINPPEVAILGVGKIRDVLGKKYLPLSLTLDHRVIDGYVGAQFLGKLREFIENPQKIFPGTSVPETPESEFSLTAISLSDTKIEATIRSFKVVVDELKESGGTDEAPTPIEYLLLALVGCMNITIRKIAGERKVKIDSMKFSVMGTLNPAKFLGLSKTGKAGLTKINLNVEIKSNAPKDVIYEIIKEAEERCPVHDTLTHGTQINLEITV
;
A
#
# COMPACT_ATOMS: atom_id res chain seq x y z
N THR A 1 22.85 -35.32 -14.01
CA THR A 1 22.57 -34.17 -13.13
C THR A 1 22.81 -34.60 -11.69
N GLY A 2 23.45 -33.79 -10.86
CA GLY A 2 23.68 -34.08 -9.43
C GLY A 2 22.52 -33.62 -8.54
N SER A 3 21.28 -33.82 -9.00
CA SER A 3 20.07 -33.41 -8.27
C SER A 3 19.88 -34.28 -7.04
N THR A 4 19.39 -33.68 -5.94
CA THR A 4 19.10 -34.39 -4.68
C THR A 4 17.63 -34.31 -4.29
N PHE A 5 16.84 -33.43 -4.93
CA PHE A 5 15.49 -33.09 -4.54
C PHE A 5 14.66 -32.65 -5.76
N THR A 6 13.46 -33.20 -5.93
CA THR A 6 12.53 -32.78 -6.99
C THR A 6 11.30 -32.08 -6.42
N ILE A 7 10.80 -31.08 -7.16
CA ILE A 7 9.45 -30.54 -6.97
C ILE A 7 8.57 -31.01 -8.13
N SER A 8 7.43 -31.63 -7.81
CA SER A 8 6.42 -32.03 -8.78
C SER A 8 5.15 -31.24 -8.54
N ASN A 9 4.69 -30.48 -9.54
CA ASN A 9 3.51 -29.62 -9.42
C ASN A 9 2.35 -30.20 -10.23
N LEU A 10 1.30 -30.65 -9.53
CA LEU A 10 0.02 -31.05 -10.11
C LEU A 10 -1.09 -30.05 -9.79
N GLY A 11 -0.77 -28.88 -9.24
CA GLY A 11 -1.75 -27.86 -8.86
C GLY A 11 -2.50 -27.21 -10.02
N MET A 12 -2.04 -27.41 -11.27
CA MET A 12 -2.78 -27.04 -12.49
C MET A 12 -3.89 -28.03 -12.83
N THR A 13 -3.95 -29.18 -12.17
CA THR A 13 -4.97 -30.22 -12.33
C THR A 13 -5.92 -30.23 -11.13
N GLU A 14 -6.90 -31.13 -11.09
CA GLU A 14 -7.80 -31.31 -9.94
C GLU A 14 -7.18 -32.10 -8.76
N VAL A 15 -5.93 -32.55 -8.89
CA VAL A 15 -5.27 -33.35 -7.85
C VAL A 15 -4.92 -32.49 -6.64
N THR A 16 -5.42 -32.89 -5.47
CA THR A 16 -5.14 -32.22 -4.20
C THR A 16 -3.99 -32.90 -3.45
N PHE A 17 -4.03 -34.22 -3.27
CA PHE A 17 -2.93 -35.00 -2.73
C PHE A 17 -2.52 -36.09 -3.70
N PHE A 18 -1.23 -36.37 -3.76
CA PHE A 18 -0.69 -37.52 -4.48
C PHE A 18 0.52 -38.08 -3.73
N THR A 19 0.93 -39.28 -4.11
CA THR A 19 2.08 -40.00 -3.54
C THR A 19 3.25 -39.92 -4.52
N PRO A 20 4.03 -38.82 -4.51
CA PRO A 20 5.16 -38.69 -5.42
C PRO A 20 6.18 -39.80 -5.13
N ILE A 21 6.72 -40.39 -6.19
CA ILE A 21 7.76 -41.42 -6.09
C ILE A 21 9.10 -40.74 -6.36
N ILE A 22 10.07 -40.98 -5.47
CA ILE A 22 11.43 -40.46 -5.60
C ILE A 22 12.02 -40.97 -6.92
N ASN A 23 12.69 -40.10 -7.67
CA ASN A 23 13.44 -40.46 -8.87
C ASN A 23 14.92 -40.68 -8.52
N PRO A 24 15.41 -41.93 -8.36
CA PRO A 24 16.81 -42.16 -8.01
C PRO A 24 17.74 -41.53 -9.06
N PRO A 25 18.86 -40.86 -8.66
CA PRO A 25 19.52 -40.91 -7.35
C PRO A 25 19.08 -39.84 -6.32
N GLU A 26 17.96 -39.16 -6.53
CA GLU A 26 17.47 -38.17 -5.55
C GLU A 26 16.99 -38.84 -4.25
N VAL A 27 16.91 -38.05 -3.17
CA VAL A 27 16.59 -38.57 -1.82
C VAL A 27 15.25 -38.06 -1.29
N ALA A 28 14.62 -37.13 -2.01
CA ALA A 28 13.37 -36.51 -1.62
C ALA A 28 12.61 -35.93 -2.82
N ILE A 29 11.28 -35.92 -2.73
CA ILE A 29 10.40 -35.27 -3.70
C ILE A 29 9.23 -34.59 -2.98
N LEU A 30 8.94 -33.35 -3.36
CA LEU A 30 7.80 -32.58 -2.88
C LEU A 30 6.75 -32.44 -3.96
N GLY A 31 5.56 -32.99 -3.70
CA GLY A 31 4.37 -32.81 -4.50
C GLY A 31 3.59 -31.56 -4.08
N VAL A 32 3.21 -30.73 -5.05
CA VAL A 32 2.38 -29.53 -4.87
C VAL A 32 1.03 -29.76 -5.54
N GLY A 33 -0.04 -29.75 -4.73
CA GLY A 33 -1.42 -29.97 -5.19
C GLY A 33 -2.19 -28.69 -5.52
N LYS A 34 -3.45 -28.85 -5.91
CA LYS A 34 -4.35 -27.72 -6.21
C LYS A 34 -4.70 -26.94 -4.94
N ILE A 35 -4.63 -25.61 -5.02
CA ILE A 35 -5.08 -24.70 -3.96
C ILE A 35 -6.59 -24.82 -3.81
N ARG A 36 -7.06 -24.99 -2.57
CA ARG A 36 -8.50 -25.03 -2.24
C ARG A 36 -8.91 -23.81 -1.44
N ASP A 37 -10.10 -23.30 -1.71
CA ASP A 37 -10.77 -22.32 -0.86
C ASP A 37 -11.73 -23.05 0.08
N VAL A 38 -11.57 -22.85 1.39
CA VAL A 38 -12.47 -23.35 2.42
C VAL A 38 -12.87 -22.17 3.29
N LEU A 39 -14.10 -21.68 3.11
CA LEU A 39 -14.67 -20.55 3.86
C LEU A 39 -13.82 -19.27 3.78
N GLY A 40 -13.30 -18.94 2.60
CA GLY A 40 -12.46 -17.76 2.36
C GLY A 40 -10.99 -17.94 2.74
N LYS A 41 -10.60 -19.13 3.20
CA LYS A 41 -9.20 -19.47 3.50
C LYS A 41 -8.63 -20.39 2.42
N LYS A 42 -7.49 -19.99 1.85
CA LYS A 42 -6.77 -20.79 0.85
C LYS A 42 -5.85 -21.81 1.52
N TYR A 43 -5.96 -23.07 1.12
CA TYR A 43 -5.12 -24.17 1.58
C TYR A 43 -4.31 -24.73 0.42
N LEU A 44 -3.00 -24.86 0.59
CA LEU A 44 -2.10 -25.51 -0.36
C LEU A 44 -1.70 -26.90 0.16
N PRO A 45 -2.20 -27.99 -0.46
CA PRO A 45 -1.76 -29.33 -0.11
C PRO A 45 -0.31 -29.59 -0.55
N LEU A 46 0.50 -30.16 0.35
CA LEU A 46 1.86 -30.57 0.09
C LEU A 46 2.06 -32.04 0.47
N SER A 47 2.66 -32.81 -0.43
CA SER A 47 3.00 -34.22 -0.23
C SER A 47 4.51 -34.41 -0.25
N LEU A 48 5.15 -34.71 0.87
CA LEU A 48 6.59 -34.94 0.94
C LEU A 48 6.89 -36.43 1.02
N THR A 49 7.72 -36.94 0.11
CA THR A 49 8.25 -38.31 0.14
C THR A 49 9.77 -38.26 0.26
N LEU A 50 10.33 -39.04 1.18
CA LEU A 50 11.73 -39.02 1.59
C LEU A 50 12.26 -40.45 1.68
N ASP A 51 13.53 -40.66 1.32
CA ASP A 51 14.21 -41.93 1.59
C ASP A 51 14.72 -41.95 3.03
N HIS A 52 14.04 -42.71 3.90
CA HIS A 52 14.39 -42.81 5.33
C HIS A 52 15.74 -43.45 5.62
N ARG A 53 16.38 -44.08 4.62
CA ARG A 53 17.75 -44.58 4.75
C ARG A 53 18.77 -43.44 4.73
N VAL A 54 18.38 -42.28 4.19
CA VAL A 54 19.23 -41.10 4.03
C VAL A 54 18.76 -39.94 4.91
N ILE A 55 17.45 -39.75 5.05
CA ILE A 55 16.85 -38.61 5.75
C ILE A 55 15.94 -39.12 6.88
N ASP A 56 16.21 -38.68 8.11
CA ASP A 56 15.34 -38.96 9.25
C ASP A 56 13.94 -38.34 9.05
N GLY A 57 12.89 -39.09 9.39
CA GLY A 57 11.51 -38.63 9.18
C GLY A 57 11.13 -37.40 9.99
N TYR A 58 11.71 -37.23 11.18
CA TYR A 58 11.52 -36.04 12.00
C TYR A 58 12.14 -34.80 11.32
N VAL A 59 13.33 -34.94 10.74
CA VAL A 59 13.96 -33.86 9.95
C VAL A 59 13.08 -33.49 8.75
N GLY A 60 12.51 -34.49 8.08
CA GLY A 60 11.51 -34.28 7.04
C GLY A 60 10.28 -33.50 7.48
N ALA A 61 9.72 -33.83 8.65
CA ALA A 61 8.59 -33.13 9.22
C ALA A 61 8.94 -31.67 9.60
N GLN A 62 10.14 -31.44 10.16
CA GLN A 62 10.61 -30.09 10.45
C GLN A 62 10.78 -29.26 9.18
N PHE A 63 11.35 -29.84 8.12
CA PHE A 63 11.45 -29.19 6.81
C PHE A 63 10.06 -28.76 6.29
N LEU A 64 9.08 -29.67 6.31
CA LEU A 64 7.72 -29.35 5.85
C LEU A 64 7.05 -28.28 6.73
N GLY A 65 7.26 -28.32 8.05
CA GLY A 65 6.77 -27.31 8.98
C GLY A 65 7.36 -25.94 8.71
N LYS A 66 8.66 -25.86 8.42
CA LYS A 66 9.34 -24.61 8.08
C LYS A 66 8.89 -24.07 6.71
N LEU A 67 8.73 -24.97 5.73
CA LEU A 67 8.20 -24.61 4.42
C LEU A 67 6.78 -24.05 4.52
N ARG A 68 5.90 -24.68 5.31
CA ARG A 68 4.56 -24.14 5.63
C ARG A 68 4.65 -22.75 6.21
N GLU A 69 5.48 -22.56 7.25
CA GLU A 69 5.65 -21.25 7.90
C GLU A 69 6.05 -20.16 6.90
N PHE A 70 6.97 -20.48 5.98
CA PHE A 70 7.44 -19.56 4.94
C PHE A 70 6.40 -19.28 3.86
N ILE A 71 5.59 -20.27 3.48
CA ILE A 71 4.48 -20.06 2.53
C ILE A 71 3.38 -19.18 3.16
N GLU A 72 3.08 -19.40 4.44
CA GLU A 72 2.12 -18.59 5.19
C GLU A 72 2.65 -17.17 5.50
N ASN A 73 3.99 -17.02 5.59
CA ASN A 73 4.67 -15.78 5.96
C ASN A 73 5.85 -15.49 5.03
N PRO A 74 5.60 -15.16 3.74
CA PRO A 74 6.65 -14.97 2.73
C PRO A 74 7.67 -13.89 3.10
N GLN A 75 7.29 -12.90 3.92
CA GLN A 75 8.15 -11.87 4.45
C GLN A 75 9.31 -12.39 5.31
N LYS A 76 9.19 -13.59 5.90
CA LYS A 76 10.27 -14.23 6.68
C LYS A 76 11.42 -14.73 5.80
N ILE A 77 11.20 -14.88 4.49
CA ILE A 77 12.20 -15.35 3.52
C ILE A 77 13.10 -14.19 3.07
N PHE A 78 12.58 -12.96 3.03
CA PHE A 78 13.29 -11.80 2.50
C PHE A 78 13.76 -10.89 3.66
N PRO A 79 15.06 -10.91 4.02
CA PRO A 79 15.59 -9.96 4.99
C PRO A 79 15.42 -8.52 4.47
N GLY A 80 14.72 -7.68 5.23
CA GLY A 80 14.43 -6.28 4.88
C GLY A 80 12.96 -5.98 4.54
N THR A 81 12.06 -6.97 4.57
CA THR A 81 10.61 -6.78 4.39
C THR A 81 9.82 -7.12 5.65
N SER A 82 10.29 -6.74 6.83
CA SER A 82 9.50 -6.88 8.06
C SER A 82 8.27 -5.96 7.96
N VAL A 83 7.14 -6.52 7.55
CA VAL A 83 5.83 -5.89 7.78
C VAL A 83 5.58 -6.03 9.29
N PRO A 84 5.44 -4.93 10.04
CA PRO A 84 5.24 -5.00 11.48
C PRO A 84 3.97 -5.79 11.83
N GLU A 85 3.97 -6.45 13.00
CA GLU A 85 2.86 -7.30 13.49
C GLU A 85 1.52 -6.54 13.58
N THR A 86 1.59 -5.21 13.67
CA THR A 86 0.52 -4.27 13.32
C THR A 86 1.03 -3.36 12.20
N PRO A 87 0.43 -3.36 11.00
CA PRO A 87 0.89 -2.55 9.87
C PRO A 87 0.55 -1.06 10.02
N GLU A 88 0.00 -0.65 11.16
CA GLU A 88 -0.54 0.68 11.36
C GLU A 88 0.55 1.64 11.84
N SER A 89 0.68 2.75 11.12
CA SER A 89 1.51 3.88 11.54
C SER A 89 0.60 5.01 11.95
N GLU A 90 0.79 5.52 13.16
CA GLU A 90 0.03 6.66 13.66
C GLU A 90 0.70 7.98 13.29
N PHE A 91 -0.12 8.94 12.87
CA PHE A 91 0.30 10.32 12.61
C PHE A 91 -0.53 11.24 13.50
N SER A 92 0.13 12.12 14.24
CA SER A 92 -0.54 13.05 15.14
C SER A 92 0.05 14.46 15.02
N LEU A 93 -0.80 15.43 15.35
CA LEU A 93 -0.45 16.83 15.48
C LEU A 93 -1.33 17.47 16.53
N THR A 94 -0.87 18.59 17.08
CA THR A 94 -1.67 19.46 17.95
C THR A 94 -1.74 20.83 17.33
N ALA A 95 -2.89 21.48 17.42
CA ALA A 95 -3.08 22.83 16.91
C ALA A 95 -3.83 23.70 17.93
N ILE A 96 -3.57 25.00 17.87
CA ILE A 96 -4.29 26.02 18.62
C ILE A 96 -4.90 27.04 17.66
N SER A 97 -6.08 27.55 18.00
CA SER A 97 -6.65 28.71 17.30
C SER A 97 -5.90 29.97 17.73
N LEU A 98 -5.47 30.76 16.74
CA LEU A 98 -4.89 32.09 16.93
C LEU A 98 -5.91 33.19 16.64
N SER A 99 -6.85 32.93 15.72
CA SER A 99 -8.02 33.76 15.43
C SER A 99 -9.16 32.88 14.88
N ASP A 100 -10.29 33.51 14.53
CA ASP A 100 -11.45 32.85 13.91
C ASP A 100 -11.11 32.08 12.62
N THR A 101 -10.07 32.50 11.91
CA THR A 101 -9.67 32.00 10.58
C THR A 101 -8.23 31.47 10.54
N LYS A 102 -7.49 31.53 11.66
CA LYS A 102 -6.07 31.15 11.71
C LYS A 102 -5.77 30.18 12.83
N ILE A 103 -5.01 29.12 12.52
CA ILE A 103 -4.47 28.17 13.50
C ILE A 103 -2.94 28.06 13.38
N GLU A 104 -2.27 27.74 14.48
CA GLU A 104 -0.90 27.25 14.48
C GLU A 104 -0.89 25.78 14.93
N ALA A 105 -0.28 24.92 14.11
CA ALA A 105 -0.09 23.50 14.36
C ALA A 105 1.38 23.17 14.60
N THR A 106 1.63 22.23 15.52
CA THR A 106 2.94 21.62 15.75
C THR A 106 2.92 20.19 15.23
N ILE A 107 3.80 19.89 14.27
CA ILE A 107 3.97 18.56 13.67
C ILE A 107 5.43 18.15 13.87
N ARG A 108 5.70 17.28 14.85
CA ARG A 108 7.08 16.96 15.28
C ARG A 108 7.82 18.26 15.65
N SER A 109 8.92 18.59 14.97
CA SER A 109 9.69 19.82 15.15
C SER A 109 9.27 20.97 14.23
N PHE A 110 8.23 20.79 13.41
CA PHE A 110 7.78 21.78 12.44
C PHE A 110 6.58 22.57 13.00
N LYS A 111 6.61 23.88 12.80
CA LYS A 111 5.46 24.75 12.96
C LYS A 111 4.80 24.99 11.62
N VAL A 112 3.48 24.86 11.56
CA VAL A 112 2.68 25.06 10.36
C VAL A 112 1.53 25.98 10.71
N VAL A 113 1.30 26.99 9.88
CA VAL A 113 0.17 27.91 10.02
C VAL A 113 -0.82 27.62 8.91
N VAL A 114 -2.11 27.65 9.25
CA VAL A 114 -3.21 27.65 8.31
C VAL A 114 -3.99 28.95 8.52
N ASP A 115 -4.37 29.61 7.45
CA ASP A 115 -5.11 30.87 7.44
C ASP A 115 -6.22 30.79 6.38
N GLU A 116 -6.97 31.87 6.17
CA GLU A 116 -7.92 32.00 5.07
C GLU A 116 -7.62 33.23 4.20
N LEU A 117 -8.23 33.28 3.02
CA LEU A 117 -8.16 34.44 2.13
C LEU A 117 -8.81 35.67 2.79
N LYS A 118 -8.33 36.87 2.43
CA LYS A 118 -8.89 38.14 2.94
C LYS A 118 -10.39 38.28 2.70
N GLU A 119 -10.86 37.85 1.53
CA GLU A 119 -12.28 37.84 1.15
C GLU A 119 -13.14 36.88 1.98
N SER A 120 -12.52 35.91 2.65
CA SER A 120 -13.15 34.96 3.58
C SER A 120 -12.90 35.32 5.05
N GLY A 121 -12.36 36.51 5.33
CA GLY A 121 -12.10 36.99 6.71
C GLY A 121 -10.75 36.57 7.30
N GLY A 122 -9.87 35.95 6.51
CA GLY A 122 -8.50 35.65 6.92
C GLY A 122 -7.53 36.79 6.61
N THR A 123 -6.24 36.53 6.81
CA THR A 123 -5.19 37.53 6.54
C THR A 123 -4.37 37.26 5.28
N ASP A 124 -4.56 36.10 4.64
CA ASP A 124 -3.79 35.65 3.48
C ASP A 124 -2.27 35.61 3.77
N GLU A 125 -1.91 35.20 4.99
CA GLU A 125 -0.51 35.07 5.44
C GLU A 125 -0.01 33.62 5.42
N ALA A 126 -0.92 32.66 5.26
CA ALA A 126 -0.63 31.24 5.12
C ALA A 126 -1.65 30.56 4.19
N PRO A 127 -1.35 29.38 3.62
CA PRO A 127 -2.30 28.68 2.77
C PRO A 127 -3.58 28.30 3.50
N THR A 128 -4.66 28.19 2.72
CA THR A 128 -5.97 27.73 3.19
C THR A 128 -5.97 26.25 3.55
N PRO A 129 -6.91 25.77 4.40
CA PRO A 129 -7.06 24.35 4.70
C PRO A 129 -7.23 23.49 3.44
N ILE A 130 -7.97 24.00 2.43
CA ILE A 130 -8.20 23.29 1.17
C ILE A 130 -6.92 23.22 0.33
N GLU A 131 -6.12 24.29 0.29
CA GLU A 131 -4.82 24.26 -0.40
C GLU A 131 -3.84 23.29 0.26
N TYR A 132 -3.81 23.22 1.60
CA TYR A 132 -3.02 22.22 2.30
C TYR A 132 -3.46 20.79 1.97
N LEU A 133 -4.77 20.54 1.82
CA LEU A 133 -5.28 19.24 1.39
C LEU A 133 -4.80 18.85 -0.02
N LEU A 134 -4.83 19.80 -0.97
CA LEU A 134 -4.30 19.59 -2.32
C LEU A 134 -2.78 19.40 -2.32
N LEU A 135 -2.06 20.16 -1.49
CA LEU A 135 -0.62 20.01 -1.31
C LEU A 135 -0.25 18.64 -0.74
N ALA A 136 -1.01 18.13 0.23
CA ALA A 136 -0.82 16.80 0.79
C ALA A 136 -0.98 15.72 -0.29
N LEU A 137 -1.98 15.85 -1.17
CA LEU A 137 -2.16 14.93 -2.31
C LEU A 137 -0.94 14.96 -3.25
N VAL A 138 -0.48 16.15 -3.65
CA VAL A 138 0.69 16.31 -4.52
C VAL A 138 1.94 15.71 -3.88
N GLY A 139 2.19 16.00 -2.61
CA GLY A 139 3.34 15.47 -1.87
C GLY A 139 3.31 13.93 -1.78
N CYS A 140 2.14 13.37 -1.48
CA CYS A 140 1.96 11.93 -1.37
C CYS A 140 2.13 11.22 -2.73
N MET A 141 1.54 11.76 -3.80
CA MET A 141 1.72 11.25 -5.16
C MET A 141 3.18 11.30 -5.59
N ASN A 142 3.90 12.39 -5.33
CA ASN A 142 5.33 12.50 -5.64
C ASN A 142 6.16 11.39 -4.98
N ILE A 143 5.94 11.13 -3.69
CA ILE A 143 6.66 10.07 -2.96
C ILE A 143 6.30 8.69 -3.53
N THR A 144 5.01 8.44 -3.74
CA THR A 144 4.50 7.14 -4.21
C THR A 144 5.01 6.82 -5.62
N ILE A 145 4.93 7.77 -6.55
CA ILE A 145 5.45 7.61 -7.92
C ILE A 145 6.95 7.30 -7.91
N ARG A 146 7.75 8.05 -7.12
CA ARG A 146 9.20 7.80 -7.02
C ARG A 146 9.53 6.46 -6.40
N LYS A 147 8.76 6.03 -5.40
CA LYS A 147 8.92 4.73 -4.73
C LYS A 147 8.70 3.58 -5.72
N ILE A 148 7.59 3.60 -6.46
CA ILE A 148 7.25 2.57 -7.45
C ILE A 148 8.25 2.58 -8.61
N ALA A 149 8.63 3.77 -9.11
CA ALA A 149 9.65 3.89 -10.14
C ALA A 149 10.98 3.27 -9.69
N GLY A 150 11.39 3.50 -8.44
CA GLY A 150 12.59 2.89 -7.85
C GLY A 150 12.51 1.36 -7.76
N GLU A 151 11.37 0.80 -7.35
CA GLU A 151 11.12 -0.65 -7.31
C GLU A 151 11.24 -1.28 -8.71
N ARG A 152 10.80 -0.56 -9.74
CA ARG A 152 10.88 -0.97 -11.15
C ARG A 152 12.20 -0.57 -11.83
N LYS A 153 13.15 0.02 -11.10
CA LYS A 153 14.44 0.53 -11.61
C LYS A 153 14.29 1.55 -12.76
N VAL A 154 13.21 2.32 -12.77
CA VAL A 154 12.93 3.39 -13.72
C VAL A 154 13.44 4.71 -13.16
N LYS A 155 14.23 5.43 -13.96
CA LYS A 155 14.76 6.75 -13.59
C LYS A 155 13.76 7.85 -13.95
N ILE A 156 13.33 8.64 -12.98
CA ILE A 156 12.55 9.86 -13.18
C ILE A 156 13.44 11.06 -12.90
N ASP A 157 13.74 11.84 -13.96
CA ASP A 157 14.62 13.01 -13.87
C ASP A 157 13.91 14.18 -13.18
N SER A 158 12.67 14.47 -13.57
CA SER A 158 11.87 15.52 -12.93
C SER A 158 10.37 15.24 -13.04
N MET A 159 9.61 15.75 -12.06
CA MET A 159 8.15 15.79 -12.11
C MET A 159 7.68 17.21 -11.78
N LYS A 160 6.67 17.68 -12.50
CA LYS A 160 5.97 18.94 -12.21
C LYS A 160 4.49 18.64 -12.06
N PHE A 161 3.89 19.12 -10.97
CA PHE A 161 2.47 18.90 -10.68
C PHE A 161 1.70 20.20 -10.82
N SER A 162 0.49 20.11 -11.37
CA SER A 162 -0.52 21.17 -11.33
C SER A 162 -1.81 20.57 -10.78
N VAL A 163 -2.37 21.17 -9.74
CA VAL A 163 -3.57 20.66 -9.07
C VAL A 163 -4.62 21.75 -8.95
N MET A 164 -5.88 21.42 -9.24
CA MET A 164 -7.02 22.31 -9.04
C MET A 164 -8.14 21.57 -8.31
N GLY A 165 -8.62 22.15 -7.22
CA GLY A 165 -9.79 21.69 -6.49
C GLY A 165 -11.01 22.55 -6.78
N THR A 166 -12.19 21.96 -6.82
CA THR A 166 -13.48 22.65 -6.92
C THR A 166 -14.33 22.31 -5.70
N LEU A 167 -14.96 23.32 -5.09
CA LEU A 167 -15.88 23.17 -3.95
C LEU A 167 -17.19 23.91 -4.21
N ASN A 168 -18.25 23.58 -3.47
CA ASN A 168 -19.52 24.30 -3.52
C ASN A 168 -19.63 25.29 -2.33
N PRO A 169 -19.42 26.60 -2.55
CA PRO A 169 -19.39 27.57 -1.46
C PRO A 169 -20.75 27.71 -0.78
N ALA A 170 -21.86 27.55 -1.51
CA ALA A 170 -23.20 27.61 -0.93
C ALA A 170 -23.46 26.47 0.06
N LYS A 171 -22.87 25.29 -0.15
CA LYS A 171 -23.00 24.17 0.79
C LYS A 171 -22.15 24.37 2.03
N PHE A 172 -20.94 24.91 1.87
CA PHE A 172 -20.07 25.28 2.99
C PHE A 172 -20.70 26.36 3.88
N LEU A 173 -21.26 27.41 3.28
CA LEU A 173 -21.93 28.51 3.98
C LEU A 173 -23.33 28.14 4.53
N GLY A 174 -23.77 26.89 4.40
CA GLY A 174 -25.08 26.43 4.88
C GLY A 174 -26.28 26.95 4.08
N LEU A 175 -26.06 27.66 2.97
CA LEU A 175 -27.10 28.19 2.09
C LEU A 175 -27.78 27.09 1.25
N SER A 176 -27.11 25.96 1.04
CA SER A 176 -27.65 24.78 0.37
C SER A 176 -27.79 23.58 1.31
N LYS A 177 -28.93 22.88 1.24
CA LYS A 177 -29.14 21.61 1.94
C LYS A 177 -28.68 20.38 1.16
N THR A 178 -28.46 20.48 -0.15
CA THR A 178 -28.05 19.37 -1.03
C THR A 178 -26.59 19.49 -1.48
N GLY A 179 -25.96 18.36 -1.83
CA GLY A 179 -24.57 18.29 -2.28
C GLY A 179 -23.52 18.11 -1.17
N LYS A 180 -22.24 18.05 -1.57
CA LYS A 180 -21.07 17.89 -0.68
C LYS A 180 -20.47 19.26 -0.35
N ALA A 181 -20.07 19.47 0.92
CA ALA A 181 -19.39 20.70 1.36
C ALA A 181 -17.91 20.73 0.95
N GLY A 182 -17.21 19.59 1.09
CA GLY A 182 -15.82 19.45 0.66
C GLY A 182 -15.63 19.43 -0.87
N LEU A 183 -14.39 19.21 -1.30
CA LEU A 183 -14.03 19.16 -2.72
C LEU A 183 -14.93 18.19 -3.51
N THR A 184 -15.56 18.70 -4.56
CA THR A 184 -16.42 17.95 -5.48
C THR A 184 -15.64 17.39 -6.67
N LYS A 185 -14.53 18.04 -7.03
CA LYS A 185 -13.64 17.61 -8.10
C LYS A 185 -12.20 18.04 -7.79
N ILE A 186 -11.25 17.17 -8.11
CA ILE A 186 -9.82 17.49 -8.14
C ILE A 186 -9.30 17.12 -9.52
N ASN A 187 -8.58 18.04 -10.16
CA ASN A 187 -7.85 17.77 -11.41
C ASN A 187 -6.36 17.84 -11.08
N LEU A 188 -5.69 16.69 -11.10
CA LEU A 188 -4.25 16.58 -10.91
C LEU A 188 -3.58 16.28 -12.25
N ASN A 189 -2.67 17.14 -12.67
CA ASN A 189 -1.81 16.92 -13.83
C ASN A 189 -0.37 16.73 -13.36
N VAL A 190 0.32 15.75 -13.94
CA VAL A 190 1.75 15.52 -13.71
C VAL A 190 2.49 15.48 -15.04
N GLU A 191 3.50 16.33 -15.18
CA GLU A 191 4.45 16.32 -16.29
C GLU A 191 5.72 15.59 -15.84
N ILE A 192 6.09 14.49 -16.51
CA ILE A 192 7.23 13.64 -16.13
C ILE A 192 8.29 13.65 -17.21
N LYS A 193 9.55 13.88 -16.82
CA LYS A 193 10.72 13.69 -17.68
C LYS A 193 11.46 12.41 -17.27
N SER A 194 11.58 11.48 -18.21
CA SER A 194 12.26 10.19 -18.05
C SER A 194 12.70 9.67 -19.41
N ASN A 195 13.72 8.83 -19.43
CA ASN A 195 14.14 8.06 -20.60
C ASN A 195 13.36 6.74 -20.78
N ALA A 196 12.47 6.40 -19.86
CA ALA A 196 11.66 5.18 -19.95
C ALA A 196 10.53 5.31 -20.99
N PRO A 197 10.08 4.19 -21.58
CA PRO A 197 8.90 4.15 -22.44
C PRO A 197 7.65 4.71 -21.75
N LYS A 198 6.76 5.35 -22.51
CA LYS A 198 5.58 6.04 -21.97
C LYS A 198 4.61 5.09 -21.27
N ASP A 199 4.39 3.91 -21.84
CA ASP A 199 3.57 2.83 -21.28
C ASP A 199 4.05 2.41 -19.88
N VAL A 200 5.37 2.27 -19.69
CA VAL A 200 5.95 1.97 -18.38
C VAL A 200 5.67 3.08 -17.37
N ILE A 201 5.75 4.35 -17.79
CA ILE A 201 5.39 5.49 -16.93
C ILE A 201 3.90 5.46 -16.59
N TYR A 202 3.02 5.18 -17.54
CA TYR A 202 1.58 5.07 -17.28
C TYR A 202 1.24 3.96 -16.28
N GLU A 203 1.90 2.81 -16.37
CA GLU A 203 1.72 1.75 -15.37
C GLU A 203 2.15 2.17 -13.97
N ILE A 204 3.27 2.90 -13.85
CA ILE A 204 3.73 3.46 -12.58
C ILE A 204 2.68 4.42 -12.00
N ILE A 205 2.10 5.29 -12.82
CA ILE A 205 1.08 6.24 -12.36
C ILE A 205 -0.19 5.52 -11.91
N LYS A 206 -0.67 4.56 -12.68
CA LYS A 206 -1.85 3.77 -12.32
C LYS A 206 -1.65 3.06 -10.98
N GLU A 207 -0.50 2.43 -10.80
CA GLU A 207 -0.18 1.78 -9.52
C GLU A 207 0.00 2.81 -8.38
N ALA A 208 0.50 4.01 -8.68
CA ALA A 208 0.61 5.08 -7.69
C ALA A 208 -0.75 5.59 -7.20
N GLU A 209 -1.75 5.69 -8.07
CA GLU A 209 -3.13 6.03 -7.69
C GLU A 209 -3.72 4.97 -6.74
N GLU A 210 -3.41 3.69 -6.96
CA GLU A 210 -3.85 2.59 -6.10
C GLU A 210 -3.10 2.53 -4.75
N ARG A 211 -1.82 2.92 -4.72
CA ARG A 211 -0.95 2.80 -3.54
C ARG A 211 -0.82 4.07 -2.70
N CYS A 212 -1.24 5.23 -3.20
CA CYS A 212 -1.09 6.52 -2.54
C CYS A 212 -2.12 6.69 -1.41
N PRO A 213 -1.70 6.76 -0.12
CA PRO A 213 -2.64 6.87 0.99
C PRO A 213 -3.55 8.09 0.95
N VAL A 214 -3.04 9.24 0.47
CA VAL A 214 -3.85 10.47 0.39
C VAL A 214 -4.85 10.40 -0.77
N HIS A 215 -4.46 9.80 -1.90
CA HIS A 215 -5.40 9.58 -3.01
C HIS A 215 -6.51 8.63 -2.59
N ASP A 216 -6.16 7.52 -1.94
CA ASP A 216 -7.11 6.57 -1.35
C ASP A 216 -8.08 7.26 -0.37
N THR A 217 -7.55 8.03 0.59
CA THR A 217 -8.34 8.81 1.57
C THR A 217 -9.30 9.81 0.92
N LEU A 218 -8.94 10.40 -0.23
CA LEU A 218 -9.78 11.38 -0.92
C LEU A 218 -10.84 10.75 -1.82
N THR A 219 -10.59 9.53 -2.30
CA THR A 219 -11.49 8.80 -3.20
C THR A 219 -12.43 7.87 -2.44
N HIS A 220 -12.07 7.51 -1.21
CA HIS A 220 -12.86 6.70 -0.30
C HIS A 220 -13.27 7.50 0.95
N GLY A 221 -14.33 7.08 1.63
CA GLY A 221 -14.73 7.72 2.88
C GLY A 221 -13.88 7.20 4.05
N THR A 222 -13.25 8.09 4.81
CA THR A 222 -12.55 7.74 6.06
C THR A 222 -13.43 8.08 7.26
N GLN A 223 -13.46 7.20 8.25
CA GLN A 223 -14.18 7.46 9.50
C GLN A 223 -13.49 8.56 10.31
N ILE A 224 -14.27 9.54 10.75
CA ILE A 224 -13.81 10.61 11.65
C ILE A 224 -14.63 10.51 12.93
N ASN A 225 -13.95 10.34 14.06
CA ASN A 225 -14.56 10.37 15.39
C ASN A 225 -14.25 11.73 16.03
N LEU A 226 -15.29 12.45 16.47
CA LEU A 226 -15.16 13.75 17.12
C LEU A 226 -15.59 13.64 18.58
N GLU A 227 -14.71 14.02 19.49
CA GLU A 227 -14.98 14.13 20.92
C GLU A 227 -14.85 15.59 21.35
N ILE A 228 -15.77 16.06 22.20
CA ILE A 228 -15.86 17.47 22.63
C ILE A 228 -15.83 17.51 24.15
N THR A 229 -14.95 18.35 24.70
CA THR A 229 -14.92 18.71 26.13
C THR A 229 -15.23 20.20 26.24
N VAL A 230 -16.17 20.58 27.12
CA VAL A 230 -16.62 21.97 27.36
C VAL A 230 -16.37 22.33 28.82
#